data_AF-A0A8H5LIX5-F1
#
_entry.id   AF-A0A8H5LIX5-F1
#
_cell.length_a   1.000
_cell.length_b   1.000
_cell.length_c   1.000
_cell.angle_alpha   90.00
_cell.angle_beta   90.00
_cell.angle_gamma   90.00
#
_symmetry.space_group_name_H-M   'P 1'
#
loop_
_entity.id
_entity.type
_entity.pdbx_description
1 polymer ?
#
loop_
_entity_poly.entity_id
_entity_poly.type
_entity_poly.pdbx_seq_one_letter_code
_entity_poly.pdbx_strand_id
1 'polypeptide(L)'
;MFSHLLASLSVLTLLSQFAVSSPSGDILQARQDATNVVYVTNANTFCMIMPKDAHTNIGDSEHPGGMTTYCSPNGKYSSSQGELPANFWKNVDLQSGISSSGGRYAQLTGCIRPELVDRLNTNDAGGQYDPSGGTNGQGNPEGSVCLGYNHYVELVEPAGNRACIKCCDNFNDCPVDKDTSGCPAVIPGNYFDSTGLPKALDYCNTNFKNFTCNDFPSAHSTTRMLRLVTVIELNIEPRPSPILALALPDSLAMGEEGADRGDEGGQRRLAG
;
A
#
# COMPACT_ATOMS: atom_id res chain seq x y z
N MET A 1 71.27 -10.55 -60.32
CA MET A 1 70.23 -9.73 -59.65
C MET A 1 69.79 -10.52 -58.42
N PHE A 2 70.61 -10.74 -57.39
CA PHE A 2 71.07 -9.84 -56.31
C PHE A 2 69.94 -9.12 -55.55
N SER A 3 69.80 -9.54 -54.27
CA SER A 3 69.37 -8.78 -53.07
C SER A 3 67.92 -8.28 -53.03
N HIS A 4 67.15 -8.35 -51.94
CA HIS A 4 67.40 -8.12 -50.50
C HIS A 4 66.44 -9.03 -49.69
N LEU A 5 66.75 -9.73 -48.59
CA LEU A 5 67.35 -9.40 -47.28
C LEU A 5 66.50 -8.44 -46.41
N LEU A 6 66.23 -8.92 -45.19
CA LEU A 6 65.77 -8.24 -43.94
C LEU A 6 64.24 -8.25 -43.70
N ALA A 7 63.73 -9.02 -42.74
CA ALA A 7 63.83 -8.90 -41.27
C ALA A 7 62.90 -7.81 -40.69
N SER A 8 61.83 -8.22 -40.00
CA SER A 8 61.18 -7.45 -38.94
C SER A 8 60.13 -8.35 -38.26
N LEU A 9 60.44 -8.94 -37.11
CA LEU A 9 60.18 -8.44 -35.77
C LEU A 9 58.77 -8.76 -35.26
N SER A 10 58.78 -9.70 -34.32
CA SER A 10 57.78 -10.09 -33.35
C SER A 10 56.88 -8.97 -32.84
N VAL A 11 55.55 -9.18 -32.86
CA VAL A 11 54.65 -8.66 -31.82
C VAL A 11 53.58 -9.73 -31.54
N LEU A 12 53.86 -10.60 -30.57
CA LEU A 12 52.84 -11.37 -29.86
C LEU A 12 52.17 -10.40 -28.88
N THR A 13 51.07 -9.75 -29.28
CA THR A 13 50.24 -9.00 -28.32
C THR A 13 49.35 -9.97 -27.56
N LEU A 14 49.74 -10.27 -26.32
CA LEU A 14 48.83 -10.78 -25.29
C LEU A 14 47.65 -9.82 -25.15
N LEU A 15 46.44 -10.25 -25.51
CA LEU A 15 45.22 -9.61 -25.04
C LEU A 15 44.94 -10.11 -23.63
N SER A 16 45.60 -9.47 -22.66
CA SER A 16 45.29 -9.58 -21.25
C SER A 16 43.98 -8.86 -20.95
N GLN A 17 42.98 -9.66 -20.62
CA GLN A 17 41.85 -9.44 -19.72
C GLN A 17 41.65 -8.02 -19.18
N PHE A 18 40.56 -7.38 -19.62
CA PHE A 18 39.76 -6.50 -18.76
C PHE A 18 38.39 -7.14 -18.62
N ALA A 19 38.30 -8.18 -17.77
CA ALA A 19 37.02 -8.51 -17.17
C ALA A 19 36.69 -7.34 -16.24
N VAL A 20 35.80 -6.45 -16.69
CA VAL A 20 35.20 -5.45 -15.82
C VAL A 20 34.41 -6.25 -14.79
N SER A 21 34.98 -6.39 -13.59
CA SER A 21 34.25 -6.89 -12.45
C SER A 21 33.08 -5.94 -12.23
N SER A 22 31.88 -6.34 -12.66
CA SER A 22 30.66 -5.74 -12.16
C SER A 22 30.73 -5.80 -10.64
N PRO A 23 30.60 -4.68 -9.91
CA PRO A 23 30.29 -4.76 -8.50
C PRO A 23 28.84 -5.27 -8.44
N SER A 24 28.66 -6.58 -8.55
CA SER A 24 27.56 -7.25 -7.86
C SER A 24 27.91 -7.18 -6.38
N GLY A 25 27.87 -5.96 -5.85
CA GLY A 25 27.75 -5.76 -4.42
C GLY A 25 26.39 -6.31 -4.07
N ASP A 26 26.35 -7.59 -3.72
CA ASP A 26 25.52 -8.04 -2.61
C ASP A 26 25.90 -7.13 -1.44
N ILE A 27 25.27 -5.96 -1.38
CA ILE A 27 25.09 -5.25 -0.13
C ILE A 27 24.31 -6.27 0.69
N LEU A 28 25.02 -6.99 1.55
CA LEU A 28 24.43 -7.67 2.68
C LEU A 28 23.76 -6.58 3.50
N GLN A 29 22.54 -6.21 3.09
CA GLN A 29 21.70 -5.30 3.82
C GLN A 29 21.53 -5.98 5.15
N ALA A 30 22.10 -5.38 6.21
CA ALA A 30 22.01 -5.92 7.55
C ALA A 30 20.55 -6.33 7.75
N ARG A 31 20.31 -7.57 8.17
CA ARG A 31 18.94 -8.03 8.44
C ARG A 31 18.33 -7.00 9.38
N GLN A 32 17.32 -6.28 8.88
CA GLN A 32 16.61 -5.32 9.69
C GLN A 32 16.04 -6.06 10.89
N ASP A 33 16.18 -5.46 12.08
CA ASP A 33 15.57 -6.01 13.28
C ASP A 33 14.06 -6.10 13.04
N ALA A 34 13.46 -7.28 13.22
CA ALA A 34 12.04 -7.49 12.98
C ALA A 34 11.15 -6.58 13.85
N THR A 35 11.70 -6.04 14.96
CA THR A 35 11.04 -5.04 15.80
C THR A 35 11.04 -3.62 15.20
N ASN A 36 11.69 -3.42 14.06
CA ASN A 36 11.84 -2.14 13.36
C ASN A 36 11.36 -2.18 11.90
N VAL A 37 10.42 -3.09 11.58
CA VAL A 37 9.94 -3.33 10.22
C VAL A 37 8.43 -3.27 10.19
N VAL A 38 7.87 -2.26 9.53
CA VAL A 38 6.44 -2.20 9.19
C VAL A 38 6.21 -2.74 7.79
N TYR A 39 4.96 -3.09 7.48
CA TYR A 39 4.55 -3.34 6.11
C TYR A 39 3.03 -3.43 5.96
N VAL A 40 2.56 -3.21 4.73
CA VAL A 40 1.16 -3.33 4.34
C VAL A 40 1.05 -4.26 3.14
N THR A 41 0.50 -5.47 3.35
CA THR A 41 0.14 -6.38 2.25
C THR A 41 -1.34 -6.30 1.96
N ASN A 42 -2.17 -6.39 3.01
CA ASN A 42 -3.61 -6.20 2.94
C ASN A 42 -4.18 -5.87 4.34
N ALA A 43 -5.48 -5.65 4.44
CA ALA A 43 -6.19 -5.32 5.68
C ALA A 43 -6.01 -6.32 6.84
N ASN A 44 -5.67 -7.58 6.55
CA ASN A 44 -5.48 -8.66 7.52
C ASN A 44 -4.00 -9.10 7.67
N THR A 45 -3.09 -8.54 6.88
CA THR A 45 -1.67 -8.91 6.83
C THR A 45 -0.84 -7.64 6.75
N PHE A 46 -0.54 -7.10 7.91
CA PHE A 46 0.19 -5.85 8.10
C PHE A 46 0.96 -5.85 9.43
N CYS A 47 1.93 -4.93 9.54
CA CYS A 47 2.63 -4.58 10.77
C CYS A 47 2.75 -3.06 10.88
N MET A 48 2.68 -2.56 12.11
CA MET A 48 2.72 -1.15 12.49
C MET A 48 3.68 -0.96 13.68
N ILE A 49 4.13 0.27 13.93
CA ILE A 49 4.88 0.62 15.12
C ILE A 49 3.92 0.91 16.28
N MET A 50 4.26 0.43 17.46
CA MET A 50 3.52 0.71 18.69
C MET A 50 4.51 1.01 19.82
N PRO A 51 4.07 1.63 20.92
CA PRO A 51 4.87 1.71 22.12
C PRO A 51 5.31 0.33 22.60
N LYS A 52 6.55 0.24 23.07
CA LYS A 52 7.11 -0.99 23.63
C LYS A 52 6.54 -1.27 25.02
N ASP A 53 6.35 -0.23 25.81
CA ASP A 53 5.85 -0.31 27.18
C ASP A 53 4.32 -0.16 27.24
N ALA A 54 3.72 -0.72 28.29
CA ALA A 54 2.27 -0.74 28.47
C ALA A 54 1.72 0.68 28.70
N HIS A 55 0.51 0.95 28.23
CA HIS A 55 -0.24 2.20 28.45
C HIS A 55 0.55 3.48 28.23
N THR A 56 1.37 3.51 27.18
CA THR A 56 2.27 4.63 26.88
C THR A 56 1.62 5.52 25.83
N ASN A 57 1.78 6.84 25.97
CA ASN A 57 1.37 7.77 24.90
C ASN A 57 2.32 7.61 23.71
N ILE A 58 1.81 7.75 22.49
CA ILE A 58 2.59 7.64 21.26
C ILE A 58 3.80 8.58 21.32
N GLY A 59 3.58 9.86 21.64
CA GLY A 59 4.66 10.85 21.76
C GLY A 59 5.70 10.54 22.84
N ASP A 60 5.31 9.89 23.93
CA ASP A 60 6.24 9.51 25.00
C ASP A 60 7.14 8.33 24.60
N SER A 61 6.69 7.52 23.64
CA SER A 61 7.46 6.36 23.14
C SER A 61 8.51 6.73 22.08
N GLU A 62 8.48 7.95 21.53
CA GLU A 62 9.32 8.44 20.43
C GLU A 62 10.78 8.72 20.87
N HIS A 63 11.43 7.70 21.42
CA HIS A 63 12.85 7.69 21.74
C HIS A 63 13.47 6.33 21.41
N PRO A 64 14.81 6.25 21.23
CA PRO A 64 15.48 4.98 20.98
C PRO A 64 15.09 3.91 22.02
N GLY A 65 14.58 2.77 21.52
CA GLY A 65 14.14 1.64 22.33
C GLY A 65 12.73 1.74 22.94
N GLY A 66 12.01 2.86 22.80
CA GLY A 66 10.64 3.07 23.30
C GLY A 66 9.54 2.52 22.40
N MET A 67 9.87 2.15 21.17
CA MET A 67 8.95 1.65 20.15
C MET A 67 9.28 0.21 19.76
N THR A 68 8.30 -0.51 19.21
CA THR A 68 8.50 -1.83 18.60
C THR A 68 7.41 -2.14 17.58
N THR A 69 7.70 -3.04 16.66
CA THR A 69 6.75 -3.52 15.65
C THR A 69 5.71 -4.45 16.27
N TYR A 70 4.45 -4.17 15.99
CA TYR A 70 3.29 -5.02 16.27
C TYR A 70 2.60 -5.42 14.96
N CYS A 71 2.33 -6.71 14.81
CA CYS A 71 1.79 -7.26 13.57
C CYS A 71 0.41 -7.86 13.78
N SER A 72 -0.44 -7.77 12.76
CA SER A 72 -1.63 -8.63 12.65
C SER A 72 -1.26 -10.11 12.83
N PRO A 73 -2.19 -10.98 13.26
CA PRO A 73 -1.90 -12.40 13.47
C PRO A 73 -1.32 -13.10 12.23
N ASN A 74 -1.78 -12.72 11.03
CA ASN A 74 -1.27 -13.28 9.77
C ASN A 74 0.00 -12.60 9.27
N GLY A 75 0.39 -11.47 9.87
CA GLY A 75 1.58 -10.72 9.48
C GLY A 75 2.79 -10.96 10.38
N LYS A 76 2.59 -11.50 11.57
CA LYS A 76 3.70 -11.76 12.48
C LYS A 76 4.58 -12.89 11.94
N TYR A 77 5.88 -12.63 11.81
CA TYR A 77 6.85 -13.62 11.32
C TYR A 77 8.03 -13.84 12.28
N SER A 78 8.17 -13.01 13.32
CA SER A 78 9.19 -13.14 14.35
C SER A 78 8.58 -13.18 15.75
N SER A 79 9.19 -13.93 16.66
CA SER A 79 8.80 -13.93 18.09
C SER A 79 9.18 -12.63 18.81
N SER A 80 10.07 -11.81 18.24
CA SER A 80 10.41 -10.49 18.78
C SER A 80 9.34 -9.43 18.50
N GLN A 81 8.43 -9.68 17.55
CA GLN A 81 7.34 -8.77 17.22
C GLN A 81 6.18 -8.94 18.19
N GLY A 82 5.55 -7.82 18.51
CA GLY A 82 4.24 -7.81 19.15
C GLY A 82 3.17 -8.36 18.21
N GLU A 83 2.03 -8.73 18.78
CA GLU A 83 0.87 -9.19 18.02
C GLU A 83 -0.32 -8.30 18.31
N LEU A 84 -0.92 -7.76 17.26
CA LEU A 84 -2.17 -7.03 17.33
C LEU A 84 -3.32 -8.04 17.41
N PRO A 85 -4.37 -7.74 18.20
CA PRO A 85 -5.60 -8.52 18.17
C PRO A 85 -6.16 -8.62 16.74
N ALA A 86 -6.74 -9.77 16.38
CA ALA A 86 -7.32 -9.98 15.05
C ALA A 86 -8.40 -8.93 14.68
N ASN A 87 -9.08 -8.39 15.69
CA ASN A 87 -10.10 -7.35 15.57
C ASN A 87 -9.58 -5.95 15.93
N PHE A 88 -8.26 -5.72 15.89
CA PHE A 88 -7.64 -4.42 16.13
C PHE A 88 -8.27 -3.32 15.28
N TRP A 89 -8.38 -3.54 13.97
CA TRP A 89 -9.20 -2.69 13.12
C TRP A 89 -10.67 -3.00 13.36
N LYS A 90 -11.42 -2.00 13.83
CA LYS A 90 -12.88 -2.05 13.78
C LYS A 90 -13.36 -1.94 12.33
N ASN A 91 -12.77 -1.01 11.59
CA ASN A 91 -12.99 -0.79 10.16
C ASN A 91 -11.66 -0.34 9.55
N VAL A 92 -11.33 -0.84 8.37
CA VAL A 92 -10.09 -0.49 7.68
C VAL A 92 -10.34 -0.47 6.18
N ASP A 93 -9.74 0.53 5.53
CA ASP A 93 -9.68 0.65 4.09
C ASP A 93 -8.23 0.46 3.64
N LEU A 94 -8.05 -0.43 2.66
CA LEU A 94 -6.76 -0.65 2.01
C LEU A 94 -6.78 0.07 0.67
N GLN A 95 -5.78 0.91 0.44
CA GLN A 95 -5.53 1.48 -0.87
C GLN A 95 -4.08 1.21 -1.28
N SER A 96 -3.88 0.89 -2.55
CA SER A 96 -2.54 0.76 -3.12
C SER A 96 -2.57 1.13 -4.59
N GLY A 97 -1.45 1.56 -5.14
CA GLY A 97 -1.37 1.98 -6.53
C GLY A 97 -0.11 2.77 -6.83
N ILE A 98 -0.21 3.59 -7.88
CA ILE A 98 0.83 4.54 -8.31
C ILE A 98 0.33 5.95 -8.01
N SER A 99 1.14 6.75 -7.34
CA SER A 99 0.82 8.15 -7.04
C SER A 99 1.00 9.05 -8.27
N SER A 100 0.62 10.31 -8.15
CA SER A 100 0.89 11.33 -9.17
C SER A 100 2.40 11.58 -9.39
N SER A 101 3.24 11.19 -8.43
CA SER A 101 4.69 11.26 -8.53
C SER A 101 5.30 10.11 -9.33
N GLY A 102 4.50 9.08 -9.66
CA GLY A 102 4.94 7.85 -10.32
C GLY A 102 5.46 6.77 -9.37
N GLY A 103 5.55 7.04 -8.06
CA GLY A 103 5.95 6.06 -7.05
C GLY A 103 4.81 5.12 -6.65
N ARG A 104 5.13 3.87 -6.29
CA ARG A 104 4.12 2.98 -5.69
C ARG A 104 3.80 3.40 -4.27
N TYR A 105 2.58 3.11 -3.84
CA TYR A 105 2.19 3.22 -2.45
C TYR A 105 1.24 2.09 -2.03
N ALA A 106 1.22 1.81 -0.72
CA ALA A 106 0.18 1.05 -0.05
C ALA A 106 -0.15 1.73 1.29
N GLN A 107 -1.43 1.80 1.64
CA GLN A 107 -1.89 2.42 2.87
C GLN A 107 -3.06 1.68 3.50
N LEU A 108 -3.12 1.75 4.82
CA LEU A 108 -4.30 1.43 5.61
C LEU A 108 -4.78 2.71 6.29
N THR A 109 -6.08 2.98 6.21
CA THR A 109 -6.73 4.06 6.98
C THR A 109 -7.96 3.48 7.65
N GLY A 110 -8.18 3.80 8.93
CA GLY A 110 -9.29 3.14 9.61
C GLY A 110 -9.58 3.58 11.03
N CYS A 111 -10.57 2.88 11.59
CA CYS A 111 -10.98 2.98 12.97
C CYS A 111 -10.42 1.78 13.74
N ILE A 112 -9.66 2.04 14.82
CA ILE A 112 -9.00 1.03 15.65
C ILE A 112 -9.78 0.78 16.94
N ARG A 113 -9.42 -0.31 17.62
CA ARG A 113 -9.85 -0.69 18.97
C ARG A 113 -8.67 -0.58 19.93
N PRO A 114 -8.31 0.64 20.39
CA PRO A 114 -7.13 0.84 21.21
C PRO A 114 -7.23 0.13 22.56
N GLU A 115 -8.44 -0.12 23.06
CA GLU A 115 -8.69 -0.84 24.30
C GLU A 115 -8.23 -2.30 24.29
N LEU A 116 -7.99 -2.86 23.11
CA LEU A 116 -7.53 -4.25 22.95
C LEU A 116 -6.00 -4.37 22.90
N VAL A 117 -5.28 -3.25 22.87
CA VAL A 117 -3.82 -3.21 22.79
C VAL A 117 -3.29 -2.62 24.10
N ASP A 118 -2.72 -3.46 24.96
CA ASP A 118 -2.24 -3.07 26.29
C ASP A 118 -1.15 -1.99 26.27
N ARG A 119 -0.43 -1.86 25.15
CA ARG A 119 0.58 -0.80 24.91
C ARG A 119 -0.01 0.59 24.78
N LEU A 120 -1.26 0.70 24.33
CA LEU A 120 -1.86 1.99 24.04
C LEU A 120 -2.52 2.59 25.29
N ASN A 121 -2.29 3.89 25.50
CA ASN A 121 -3.16 4.69 26.35
C ASN A 121 -4.38 5.14 25.55
N THR A 122 -5.58 4.67 25.89
CA THR A 122 -6.81 5.00 25.16
C THR A 122 -7.20 6.48 25.20
N ASN A 123 -6.62 7.27 26.12
CA ASN A 123 -6.87 8.71 26.24
C ASN A 123 -5.83 9.56 25.51
N ASP A 124 -4.84 8.94 24.87
CA ASP A 124 -3.81 9.66 24.14
C ASP A 124 -4.35 10.24 22.83
N ALA A 125 -4.06 11.52 22.57
CA ALA A 125 -4.43 12.18 21.31
C ALA A 125 -3.72 11.55 20.10
N GLY A 126 -2.56 10.93 20.33
CA GLY A 126 -1.79 10.22 19.32
C GLY A 126 -0.46 10.89 18.98
N GLY A 127 0.18 10.36 17.95
CA GLY A 127 1.45 10.85 17.41
C GLY A 127 1.78 10.19 16.08
N GLN A 128 2.96 10.52 15.56
CA GLN A 128 3.46 10.02 14.28
C GLN A 128 4.69 9.12 14.52
N TYR A 129 4.82 8.07 13.72
CA TYR A 129 6.05 7.30 13.59
C TYR A 129 6.51 7.34 12.13
N ASP A 130 7.77 7.68 11.95
CA ASP A 130 8.41 7.70 10.64
C ASP A 130 9.95 7.67 10.80
N PRO A 131 10.70 7.13 9.82
CA PRO A 131 12.16 6.97 9.90
C PRO A 131 12.94 8.24 9.55
N SER A 132 12.29 9.33 9.14
CA SER A 132 12.94 10.51 8.53
C SER A 132 12.59 11.84 9.22
N GLY A 133 11.74 11.82 10.25
CA GLY A 133 11.28 12.96 11.02
C GLY A 133 12.15 13.28 12.22
N GLY A 134 11.59 13.95 13.22
CA GLY A 134 12.25 14.25 14.49
C GLY A 134 13.46 15.21 14.40
N THR A 135 14.14 15.39 15.53
CA THR A 135 15.28 16.30 15.63
C THR A 135 16.46 15.73 14.84
N ASN A 136 16.95 16.47 13.84
CA ASN A 136 18.02 16.08 12.90
C ASN A 136 17.64 15.02 11.85
N GLY A 137 16.35 14.74 11.63
CA GLY A 137 15.90 13.82 10.58
C GLY A 137 16.20 12.35 10.86
N GLN A 138 16.39 11.99 12.14
CA GLN A 138 16.70 10.62 12.56
C GLN A 138 15.45 9.76 12.75
N GLY A 139 14.26 10.34 12.68
CA GLY A 139 12.98 9.65 12.82
C GLY A 139 12.81 8.97 14.17
N ASN A 140 11.61 8.51 14.44
CA ASN A 140 11.31 7.61 15.54
C ASN A 140 10.32 6.56 15.03
N PRO A 141 10.72 5.28 14.92
CA PRO A 141 12.02 4.72 15.28
C PRO A 141 13.11 4.98 14.23
N GLU A 142 14.33 5.28 14.68
CA GLU A 142 15.51 5.42 13.80
C GLU A 142 15.79 4.12 13.03
N GLY A 143 16.03 4.26 11.72
CA GLY A 143 16.37 3.14 10.83
C GLY A 143 15.23 2.16 10.58
N SER A 144 14.01 2.49 10.98
CA SER A 144 12.83 1.69 10.67
C SER A 144 12.54 1.70 9.16
N VAL A 145 11.92 0.64 8.67
CA VAL A 145 11.63 0.51 7.23
C VAL A 145 10.23 0.00 7.00
N CYS A 146 9.65 0.35 5.84
CA CYS A 146 8.51 -0.37 5.32
C CYS A 146 8.94 -1.39 4.27
N LEU A 147 8.64 -2.67 4.50
CA LEU A 147 9.05 -3.76 3.60
C LEU A 147 8.49 -3.53 2.19
N GLY A 148 9.38 -3.42 1.20
CA GLY A 148 9.03 -3.27 -0.21
C GLY A 148 8.81 -1.83 -0.69
N TYR A 149 9.04 -0.84 0.17
CA TYR A 149 8.93 0.60 -0.11
C TYR A 149 10.15 1.35 0.47
N ASN A 150 10.38 2.58 0.03
CA ASN A 150 11.54 3.38 0.47
C ASN A 150 11.23 4.23 1.71
N HIS A 151 9.98 4.59 1.92
CA HIS A 151 9.53 5.50 2.97
C HIS A 151 8.23 5.00 3.58
N TYR A 152 7.94 5.44 4.80
CA TYR A 152 6.61 5.32 5.37
C TYR A 152 6.32 6.47 6.32
N VAL A 153 5.03 6.70 6.54
CA VAL A 153 4.51 7.51 7.63
C VAL A 153 3.36 6.75 8.28
N GLU A 154 3.33 6.75 9.60
CA GLU A 154 2.31 6.09 10.40
C GLU A 154 1.82 7.05 11.49
N LEU A 155 0.51 7.08 11.73
CA LEU A 155 -0.06 7.80 12.86
C LEU A 155 -1.01 6.86 13.61
N VAL A 156 -0.93 6.92 14.94
CA VAL A 156 -1.81 6.19 15.85
C VAL A 156 -2.45 7.23 16.78
N GLU A 157 -3.78 7.27 16.81
CA GLU A 157 -4.56 8.27 17.55
C GLU A 157 -5.61 7.57 18.43
N PRO A 158 -5.20 7.01 19.59
CA PRO A 158 -6.06 6.18 20.43
C PRO A 158 -7.35 6.87 20.89
N ALA A 159 -7.29 8.12 21.37
CA ALA A 159 -8.47 8.87 21.80
C ALA A 159 -9.49 9.11 20.67
N GLY A 160 -8.99 9.17 19.43
CA GLY A 160 -9.81 9.28 18.22
C GLY A 160 -10.31 7.94 17.69
N ASN A 161 -9.92 6.81 18.29
CA ASN A 161 -10.08 5.46 17.76
C ASN A 161 -9.62 5.35 16.30
N ARG A 162 -8.51 5.99 15.95
CA ARG A 162 -8.07 6.11 14.56
C ARG A 162 -6.60 5.77 14.42
N ALA A 163 -6.25 5.15 13.30
CA ALA A 163 -4.87 5.00 12.90
C ALA A 163 -4.77 4.96 11.37
N CYS A 164 -3.57 5.23 10.87
CA CYS A 164 -3.26 5.20 9.45
C CYS A 164 -1.77 4.89 9.26
N ILE A 165 -1.46 4.16 8.19
CA ILE A 165 -0.10 3.88 7.77
C ILE A 165 -0.05 3.98 6.26
N LYS A 166 1.01 4.58 5.71
CA LYS A 166 1.27 4.63 4.28
C LYS A 166 2.74 4.35 4.03
N CYS A 167 3.00 3.39 3.15
CA CYS A 167 4.31 3.12 2.61
C CYS A 167 4.41 3.68 1.18
N CYS A 168 5.54 4.30 0.84
CA CYS A 168 5.75 4.99 -0.43
C CYS A 168 7.13 4.70 -1.02
N ASP A 169 7.22 4.59 -2.34
CA ASP A 169 8.51 4.61 -3.03
C ASP A 169 9.10 6.02 -3.14
N ASN A 170 8.24 7.05 -3.24
CA ASN A 170 8.65 8.45 -3.30
C ASN A 170 8.42 9.14 -1.96
N PHE A 171 9.43 9.83 -1.45
CA PHE A 171 9.38 10.58 -0.20
C PHE A 171 8.20 11.56 -0.15
N ASN A 172 7.91 12.27 -1.25
CA ASN A 172 6.87 13.30 -1.28
C ASN A 172 5.44 12.73 -1.16
N ASP A 173 5.26 11.41 -1.32
CA ASP A 173 3.96 10.76 -1.13
C ASP A 173 3.70 10.38 0.34
N CYS A 174 4.72 10.46 1.20
CA CYS A 174 4.69 10.14 2.62
C CYS A 174 5.07 11.40 3.43
N PRO A 175 4.13 12.32 3.68
CA PRO A 175 4.41 13.58 4.37
C PRO A 175 4.74 13.34 5.85
N VAL A 176 5.94 13.77 6.27
CA VAL A 176 6.49 13.61 7.63
C VAL A 176 6.56 14.94 8.42
N ASP A 177 5.88 15.99 7.94
CA ASP A 177 5.94 17.35 8.48
C ASP A 177 4.66 17.79 9.21
N LYS A 178 3.78 16.83 9.52
CA LYS A 178 2.39 17.08 9.96
C LYS A 178 1.98 16.29 11.20
N ASP A 179 2.89 16.20 12.16
CA ASP A 179 2.85 15.26 13.29
C ASP A 179 1.64 15.47 14.22
N THR A 180 1.08 16.68 14.23
CA THR A 180 -0.10 17.04 15.04
C THR A 180 -1.38 17.23 14.24
N SER A 181 -1.33 17.10 12.91
CA SER A 181 -2.50 17.32 12.04
C SER A 181 -3.46 16.14 12.00
N GLY A 182 -2.99 14.98 12.45
CA GLY A 182 -3.76 13.75 12.56
C GLY A 182 -3.97 13.02 11.23
N CYS A 183 -4.46 11.79 11.33
CA CYS A 183 -4.48 10.85 10.21
C CYS A 183 -5.09 11.40 8.90
N PRO A 184 -6.28 12.02 8.89
CA PRO A 184 -6.91 12.47 7.65
C PRO A 184 -6.14 13.58 6.92
N ALA A 185 -5.36 14.38 7.66
CA ALA A 185 -4.56 15.46 7.09
C ALA A 185 -3.22 14.96 6.52
N VAL A 186 -2.68 13.86 7.06
CA VAL A 186 -1.41 13.26 6.63
C VAL A 186 -1.62 12.24 5.52
N ILE A 187 -2.55 11.30 5.73
CA ILE A 187 -2.88 10.22 4.79
C ILE A 187 -4.35 10.37 4.40
N PRO A 188 -4.66 10.98 3.26
CA PRO A 188 -6.02 10.99 2.72
C PRO A 188 -6.50 9.56 2.48
N GLY A 189 -7.74 9.26 2.86
CA GLY A 189 -8.31 7.92 2.75
C GLY A 189 -9.70 7.84 3.38
N ASN A 190 -10.22 6.62 3.47
CA ASN A 190 -11.50 6.40 4.14
C ASN A 190 -11.31 6.26 5.65
N TYR A 191 -12.02 7.11 6.39
CA TYR A 191 -12.06 7.08 7.85
C TYR A 191 -13.49 6.85 8.33
N PHE A 192 -13.62 6.15 9.46
CA PHE A 192 -14.91 5.70 9.98
C PHE A 192 -15.20 6.32 11.34
N ASP A 193 -16.48 6.48 11.67
CA ASP A 193 -16.89 6.90 13.01
C ASP A 193 -16.99 5.72 13.98
N SER A 194 -17.40 6.01 15.21
CA SER A 194 -17.61 5.01 16.24
C SER A 194 -18.74 4.02 15.92
N THR A 195 -19.55 4.25 14.89
CA THR A 195 -20.58 3.32 14.41
C THR A 195 -20.09 2.45 13.24
N GLY A 196 -18.90 2.73 12.72
CA GLY A 196 -18.31 2.03 11.57
C GLY A 196 -18.85 2.53 10.23
N LEU A 197 -19.54 3.66 10.21
CA LEU A 197 -19.92 4.34 8.98
C LEU A 197 -18.76 5.24 8.52
N PRO A 198 -18.54 5.39 7.20
CA PRO A 198 -17.59 6.37 6.70
C PRO A 198 -17.96 7.74 7.27
N LYS A 199 -17.00 8.43 7.89
CA LYS A 199 -17.19 9.84 8.23
C LYS A 199 -17.32 10.58 6.91
N ALA A 200 -18.54 11.01 6.57
CA ALA A 200 -18.82 11.86 5.42
C ALA A 200 -18.05 13.19 5.44
N LEU A 201 -17.36 13.49 6.55
CA LEU A 201 -16.67 14.74 6.82
C LEU A 201 -15.23 14.86 6.29
N ASP A 202 -14.76 13.98 5.38
CA ASP A 202 -13.51 14.25 4.64
C ASP A 202 -13.59 14.03 3.11
N TYR A 203 -14.70 13.52 2.56
CA TYR A 203 -14.84 13.34 1.11
C TYR A 203 -15.12 14.66 0.35
N CYS A 204 -15.37 15.76 1.05
CA CYS A 204 -15.74 17.06 0.46
C CYS A 204 -14.58 18.02 0.23
N ASN A 205 -13.31 17.58 0.19
CA ASN A 205 -12.20 18.51 -0.06
C ASN A 205 -11.13 18.08 -1.06
N THR A 206 -11.46 17.27 -2.07
CA THR A 206 -10.66 17.26 -3.31
C THR A 206 -11.54 17.06 -4.55
N ASN A 207 -11.63 18.09 -5.40
CA ASN A 207 -11.97 18.03 -6.83
C ASN A 207 -13.41 18.20 -7.36
N PHE A 208 -14.38 18.74 -6.63
CA PHE A 208 -15.61 19.26 -7.27
C PHE A 208 -15.99 20.64 -6.72
N LYS A 209 -15.67 21.70 -7.47
CA LYS A 209 -15.90 23.10 -7.09
C LYS A 209 -17.38 23.53 -6.95
N ASN A 210 -18.38 22.67 -7.11
CA ASN A 210 -19.77 23.11 -7.28
C ASN A 210 -20.86 22.28 -6.56
N PHE A 211 -20.54 21.44 -5.57
CA PHE A 211 -21.59 20.83 -4.73
C PHE A 211 -21.43 21.29 -3.27
N THR A 212 -22.46 21.96 -2.76
CA THR A 212 -22.57 22.29 -1.34
C THR A 212 -23.13 21.08 -0.59
N CYS A 213 -22.60 20.79 0.60
CA CYS A 213 -22.94 19.61 1.43
C CYS A 213 -24.41 19.50 1.90
N ASN A 214 -25.30 20.37 1.42
CA ASN A 214 -26.73 20.36 1.75
C ASN A 214 -27.56 19.40 0.88
N ASP A 215 -26.94 18.77 -0.13
CA ASP A 215 -27.68 17.94 -1.11
C ASP A 215 -27.76 16.45 -0.75
N PHE A 216 -27.13 16.01 0.34
CA PHE A 216 -27.30 14.64 0.86
C PHE A 216 -28.24 14.63 2.07
N PRO A 217 -29.45 14.06 1.96
CA PRO A 217 -30.30 13.90 3.13
C PRO A 217 -29.63 12.91 4.09
N SER A 218 -29.42 13.38 5.32
CA SER A 218 -29.06 12.58 6.49
C SER A 218 -29.82 11.25 6.48
N ALA A 219 -29.10 10.14 6.69
CA ALA A 219 -29.58 8.76 6.63
C ALA A 219 -30.53 8.38 7.80
N HIS A 220 -31.31 9.33 8.30
CA HIS A 220 -32.29 9.18 9.38
C HIS A 220 -33.75 9.41 8.90
N SER A 221 -34.07 9.05 7.65
CA SER A 221 -35.47 9.00 7.21
C SER A 221 -35.73 7.90 6.18
N THR A 222 -36.19 6.75 6.67
CA THR A 222 -36.56 5.55 5.88
C THR A 222 -37.86 5.70 5.07
N THR A 223 -38.39 6.91 4.87
CA THR A 223 -39.67 7.12 4.14
C THR A 223 -39.50 7.80 2.78
N ARG A 224 -38.26 8.00 2.29
CA ARG A 224 -38.03 8.65 0.97
C ARG A 224 -37.13 7.89 0.00
N MET A 225 -36.97 6.58 0.18
CA MET A 225 -36.29 5.71 -0.79
C MET A 225 -37.25 5.23 -1.91
N LEU A 226 -38.21 6.07 -2.32
CA LEU A 226 -39.11 5.80 -3.44
C LEU A 226 -39.43 7.10 -4.21
N ARG A 227 -38.42 7.93 -4.47
CA ARG A 227 -38.56 9.12 -5.35
C ARG A 227 -37.23 9.65 -5.88
N LEU A 228 -36.26 8.76 -6.12
CA LEU A 228 -35.00 9.10 -6.78
C LEU A 228 -34.66 8.09 -7.89
N VAL A 229 -35.68 7.64 -8.62
CA VAL A 229 -35.53 6.93 -9.90
C VAL A 229 -36.47 7.59 -10.91
N THR A 230 -36.38 8.91 -11.07
CA THR A 230 -37.10 9.63 -12.16
C THR A 230 -36.52 11.02 -12.45
N VAL A 231 -35.19 11.20 -12.43
CA VAL A 231 -34.56 12.41 -13.04
C VAL A 231 -33.16 12.06 -13.55
N ILE A 232 -33.07 11.10 -14.48
CA ILE A 232 -31.95 10.99 -15.42
C ILE A 232 -32.54 10.69 -16.80
N GLU A 233 -33.42 11.57 -17.26
CA GLU A 233 -33.72 11.74 -18.67
C GLU A 233 -33.75 13.24 -18.91
N LEU A 234 -33.23 13.66 -20.06
CA LEU A 234 -33.11 15.05 -20.55
C LEU A 234 -31.82 15.80 -20.16
N ASN A 235 -30.70 15.42 -20.76
CA ASN A 235 -29.91 16.33 -21.62
C ASN A 235 -28.60 15.68 -22.09
N ILE A 236 -28.71 14.84 -23.12
CA ILE A 236 -27.58 14.56 -24.01
C ILE A 236 -28.08 14.85 -25.42
N GLU A 237 -27.82 16.06 -25.91
CA GLU A 237 -27.92 16.35 -27.34
C GLU A 237 -26.81 15.60 -28.08
N PRO A 238 -27.11 14.89 -29.18
CA PRO A 238 -26.11 14.19 -29.96
C PRO A 238 -25.36 15.18 -30.86
N ARG A 239 -24.05 15.34 -30.66
CA ARG A 239 -23.19 15.96 -31.67
C ARG A 239 -22.92 14.96 -32.80
N PRO A 240 -23.13 15.33 -34.07
CA PRO A 240 -22.82 14.45 -35.19
C PRO A 240 -21.30 14.42 -35.42
N SER A 241 -20.72 13.22 -35.45
CA SER A 241 -19.36 13.01 -35.97
C SER A 241 -19.44 12.37 -37.36
N PRO A 242 -18.49 12.70 -38.26
CA PRO A 242 -18.60 12.38 -39.67
C PRO A 242 -18.28 10.92 -39.97
N ILE A 243 -19.02 10.43 -40.97
CA ILE A 243 -18.90 9.15 -41.64
C ILE A 243 -17.49 9.01 -42.26
N LEU A 244 -16.77 7.94 -41.91
CA LEU A 244 -15.78 7.35 -42.80
C LEU A 244 -16.00 5.84 -42.83
N ALA A 245 -16.66 5.40 -43.89
CA ALA A 245 -16.88 4.01 -44.23
C ALA A 245 -15.58 3.43 -44.82
N LEU A 246 -15.09 2.34 -44.23
CA LEU A 246 -14.14 1.43 -44.87
C LEU A 246 -14.74 0.02 -44.86
N ALA A 247 -14.85 -0.51 -46.06
CA ALA A 247 -15.50 -1.75 -46.42
C ALA A 247 -14.78 -2.98 -45.85
N LEU A 248 -15.57 -3.97 -45.41
CA LEU A 248 -15.15 -5.36 -45.27
C LEU A 248 -15.72 -6.15 -46.45
N PRO A 249 -14.94 -7.01 -47.12
CA PRO A 249 -15.51 -8.02 -48.01
C PRO A 249 -15.88 -9.30 -47.25
N ASP A 250 -17.04 -9.81 -47.62
CA ASP A 250 -17.62 -11.12 -47.33
C ASP A 250 -16.78 -12.30 -47.86
N SER A 251 -17.15 -13.51 -47.37
CA SER A 251 -16.86 -14.88 -47.88
C SER A 251 -15.73 -15.62 -47.13
N LEU A 252 -15.81 -16.88 -46.69
CA LEU A 252 -16.70 -18.05 -46.89
C LEU A 252 -16.47 -19.00 -45.68
N ALA A 253 -17.52 -19.44 -44.99
CA ALA A 253 -18.11 -20.79 -44.99
C ALA A 253 -17.20 -22.04 -45.04
N MET A 254 -17.60 -23.02 -44.22
CA MET A 254 -17.54 -24.50 -44.36
C MET A 254 -16.54 -25.27 -43.49
N GLY A 255 -17.07 -26.24 -42.72
CA GLY A 255 -16.31 -27.31 -42.07
C GLY A 255 -17.06 -27.97 -40.90
N GLU A 256 -18.01 -28.85 -41.22
CA GLU A 256 -18.72 -29.74 -40.29
C GLU A 256 -17.86 -30.95 -39.82
N GLU A 257 -18.40 -31.63 -38.80
CA GLU A 257 -18.34 -33.09 -38.50
C GLU A 257 -17.26 -33.71 -37.59
N GLY A 258 -17.77 -34.62 -36.72
CA GLY A 258 -17.06 -35.73 -36.05
C GLY A 258 -16.91 -35.56 -34.53
N ALA A 259 -17.86 -35.91 -33.66
CA ALA A 259 -18.36 -37.24 -33.28
C ALA A 259 -17.31 -38.20 -32.67
N ASP A 260 -17.60 -38.63 -31.44
CA ASP A 260 -17.59 -40.03 -30.96
C ASP A 260 -16.48 -40.53 -29.97
N ARG A 261 -17.00 -41.00 -28.81
CA ARG A 261 -16.67 -42.18 -27.97
C ARG A 261 -15.41 -42.34 -27.10
N GLY A 262 -15.68 -42.94 -25.93
CA GLY A 262 -14.80 -43.68 -25.00
C GLY A 262 -14.89 -43.09 -23.59
N ASP A 263 -15.70 -43.53 -22.63
CA ASP A 263 -15.98 -44.85 -22.02
C ASP A 263 -14.82 -45.53 -21.26
N GLU A 264 -15.18 -46.08 -20.09
CA GLU A 264 -14.44 -46.93 -19.14
C GLU A 264 -13.26 -46.29 -18.38
N GLY A 265 -13.05 -46.44 -17.07
CA GLY A 265 -13.56 -47.32 -16.02
C GLY A 265 -12.47 -47.37 -14.93
N GLY A 266 -12.81 -47.54 -13.64
CA GLY A 266 -11.73 -47.69 -12.64
C GLY A 266 -12.11 -47.56 -11.17
N GLN A 267 -12.71 -48.60 -10.62
CA GLN A 267 -13.03 -48.79 -9.21
C GLN A 267 -11.96 -49.67 -8.55
N ARG A 268 -11.43 -49.28 -7.37
CA ARG A 268 -10.94 -50.13 -6.23
C ARG A 268 -10.14 -49.23 -5.24
N ARG A 269 -10.46 -49.10 -3.94
CA ARG A 269 -10.49 -50.02 -2.76
C ARG A 269 -9.13 -50.15 -2.03
N LEU A 270 -9.24 -50.15 -0.68
CA LEU A 270 -8.33 -50.62 0.39
C LEU A 270 -7.37 -49.55 0.96
N ALA A 271 -7.56 -49.10 2.20
CA ALA A 271 -7.36 -49.78 3.50
C ALA A 271 -5.86 -49.93 3.85
N GLY A 272 -5.46 -49.22 4.91
CA GLY A 272 -4.15 -49.17 5.52
C GLY A 272 -4.14 -48.05 6.54
#